data_AF-A0A7G2S9K2-F1
#
_entry.id   AF-A0A7G2S9K2-F1
#
_cell.length_a   1.000
_cell.length_b   1.000
_cell.length_c   1.000
_cell.angle_alpha   90.00
_cell.angle_beta   90.00
_cell.angle_gamma   90.00
#
_symmetry.space_group_name_H-M   'P 1'
#
loop_
_entity.id
_entity.type
_entity.pdbx_description
1 polymer ?
#
loop_
_entity_poly.entity_id
_entity_poly.type
_entity_poly.pdbx_seq_one_letter_code
_entity_poly.pdbx_strand_id
1 'polypeptide(L)'
;MLKTIKLFLPLVTISVLSACTTAPLSTTVSQQEQRDLALQTAIIQFTKQPNINFSKAFVDLNENHKNDAIVLLRDRNWCGSGGCTLLIFEKQHRKYKLISQSTVTDAPIYALNTYHQGWRDLAVYSRKRGFVRFKYDGQRYPSNPSILNIIQQFDERSATLLIGQ
;
A
#
# COMPACT_ATOMS: atom_id res chain seq x y z
N MET A 1 72.83 12.18 45.62
CA MET A 1 73.01 10.87 44.97
C MET A 1 72.29 10.89 43.63
N LEU A 2 73.08 10.71 42.58
CA LEU A 2 72.69 10.66 41.17
C LEU A 2 71.81 9.45 40.88
N LYS A 3 70.82 9.58 39.99
CA LYS A 3 70.50 8.53 39.00
C LYS A 3 69.66 9.10 37.84
N THR A 4 70.39 9.42 36.79
CA THR A 4 69.93 9.59 35.41
C THR A 4 69.39 8.27 34.86
N ILE A 5 68.17 8.21 34.31
CA ILE A 5 67.75 7.09 33.45
C ILE A 5 67.06 7.61 32.17
N LYS A 6 67.87 7.46 31.12
CA LYS A 6 67.67 7.33 29.67
C LYS A 6 66.27 7.48 29.06
N LEU A 7 66.22 8.48 28.18
CA LEU A 7 65.34 8.71 27.05
C LEU A 7 65.39 7.53 26.05
N PHE A 8 64.23 7.00 25.66
CA PHE A 8 64.05 6.17 24.47
C PHE A 8 62.78 6.64 23.75
N LEU A 9 62.94 7.39 22.66
CA LEU A 9 61.86 7.63 21.69
C LEU A 9 61.87 6.49 20.67
N PRO A 10 60.75 5.78 20.43
CA PRO A 10 60.59 5.02 19.21
C PRO A 10 60.15 5.97 18.10
N LEU A 11 60.92 5.96 17.00
CA LEU A 11 60.59 6.60 15.74
C LEU A 11 59.36 5.88 15.14
N VAL A 12 58.18 6.46 15.27
CA VAL A 12 56.97 5.94 14.61
C VAL A 12 56.85 6.63 13.26
N THR A 13 57.32 5.96 12.21
CA THR A 13 57.06 6.37 10.82
C THR A 13 55.61 6.05 10.50
N ILE A 14 54.74 7.07 10.56
CA ILE A 14 53.34 6.95 10.15
C ILE A 14 53.30 7.04 8.61
N SER A 15 53.35 5.89 7.95
CA SER A 15 53.00 5.79 6.53
C SER A 15 51.48 5.82 6.40
N VAL A 16 50.91 6.99 6.16
CA VAL A 16 49.47 7.13 5.87
C VAL A 16 49.24 6.68 4.43
N LEU A 17 49.01 5.38 4.23
CA LEU A 17 48.37 4.86 3.03
C LEU A 17 46.91 5.29 3.07
N SER A 18 46.61 6.43 2.45
CA SER A 18 45.23 6.87 2.20
C SER A 18 44.61 5.95 1.16
N ALA A 19 44.10 4.80 1.62
CA ALA A 19 43.24 3.95 0.81
C ALA A 19 41.90 4.66 0.68
N CYS A 20 41.73 5.37 -0.45
CA CYS A 20 40.45 5.93 -0.85
C CYS A 20 39.50 4.75 -1.08
N THR A 21 38.78 4.37 -0.02
CA THR A 21 37.83 3.27 -0.06
C THR A 21 36.59 3.81 -0.77
N THR A 22 36.45 3.51 -2.06
CA THR A 22 35.21 3.73 -2.79
C THR A 22 34.16 2.80 -2.17
N ALA A 23 33.37 3.33 -1.23
CA ALA A 23 32.21 2.63 -0.73
C ALA A 23 31.32 2.28 -1.93
N PRO A 24 30.95 1.00 -2.12
CA PRO A 24 30.06 0.63 -3.20
C PRO A 24 28.72 1.36 -2.98
N LEU A 25 28.28 2.07 -4.01
CA LEU A 25 26.99 2.74 -4.07
C LEU A 25 25.90 1.68 -3.86
N SER A 26 25.44 1.54 -2.62
CA SER A 26 24.36 0.62 -2.27
C SER A 26 23.06 1.24 -2.77
N THR A 27 22.62 0.84 -3.97
CA THR A 27 21.28 1.15 -4.49
C THR A 27 20.24 0.33 -3.74
N THR A 28 20.04 0.63 -2.46
CA THR A 28 18.85 0.16 -1.74
C THR A 28 17.67 0.96 -2.26
N VAL A 29 17.02 0.48 -3.32
CA VAL A 29 15.66 0.90 -3.68
C VAL A 29 14.84 0.91 -2.39
N SER A 30 14.23 2.04 -2.05
CA SER A 30 13.56 2.17 -0.76
C SER A 30 12.44 1.12 -0.64
N GLN A 31 12.17 0.60 0.55
CA GLN A 31 11.10 -0.39 0.76
C GLN A 31 9.73 0.11 0.25
N GLN A 32 9.51 1.42 0.32
CA GLN A 32 8.34 2.08 -0.24
C GLN A 32 8.31 2.05 -1.75
N GLU A 33 9.43 2.37 -2.42
CA GLU A 33 9.55 2.30 -3.87
C GLU A 33 9.39 0.87 -4.38
N GLN A 34 9.97 -0.13 -3.71
CA GLN A 34 9.78 -1.53 -4.06
C GLN A 34 8.31 -1.97 -3.93
N ARG A 35 7.62 -1.55 -2.85
CA ARG A 35 6.19 -1.84 -2.64
C ARG A 35 5.33 -1.20 -3.73
N ASP A 36 5.62 0.05 -4.05
CA ASP A 36 4.88 0.82 -5.06
C ASP A 36 5.09 0.25 -6.46
N LEU A 37 6.32 -0.15 -6.79
CA LEU A 37 6.63 -0.84 -8.05
C LEU A 37 5.88 -2.17 -8.15
N ALA A 38 5.86 -2.98 -7.09
CA ALA A 38 5.15 -4.25 -7.07
C ALA A 38 3.63 -4.08 -7.26
N LEU A 39 3.04 -3.04 -6.66
CA LEU A 39 1.63 -2.71 -6.87
C LEU A 39 1.40 -2.23 -8.31
N GLN A 40 2.25 -1.35 -8.82
CA GLN A 40 2.18 -0.85 -10.19
C GLN A 40 2.21 -2.01 -11.19
N THR A 41 3.11 -2.99 -11.01
CA THR A 41 3.16 -4.19 -11.85
C THR A 41 1.84 -4.96 -11.82
N ALA A 42 1.23 -5.15 -10.64
CA ALA A 42 -0.04 -5.85 -10.52
C ALA A 42 -1.20 -5.09 -11.20
N ILE A 43 -1.24 -3.76 -11.06
CA ILE A 43 -2.23 -2.91 -11.74
C ILE A 43 -2.05 -2.99 -13.26
N ILE A 44 -0.83 -2.86 -13.79
CA ILE A 44 -0.56 -2.97 -15.23
C ILE A 44 -0.93 -4.37 -15.75
N GLN A 45 -0.60 -5.42 -14.99
CA GLN A 45 -0.92 -6.79 -15.37
C GLN A 45 -2.43 -7.02 -15.49
N PHE A 46 -3.22 -6.44 -14.57
CA PHE A 46 -4.68 -6.53 -14.61
C PHE A 46 -5.28 -5.67 -15.72
N THR A 47 -4.87 -4.40 -15.80
CA THR A 47 -5.48 -3.39 -16.69
C THR A 47 -5.00 -3.49 -18.13
N LYS A 48 -3.84 -4.11 -18.36
CA LYS A 48 -3.10 -4.11 -19.63
C LYS A 48 -2.75 -2.71 -20.12
N GLN A 49 -2.67 -1.73 -19.21
CA GLN A 49 -2.37 -0.33 -19.51
C GLN A 49 -1.14 0.11 -18.70
N PRO A 50 -0.01 0.48 -19.34
CA PRO A 50 1.19 0.90 -18.63
C PRO A 50 1.02 2.27 -17.94
N ASN A 51 0.23 3.15 -18.54
CA ASN A 51 -0.07 4.49 -18.06
C ASN A 51 -1.54 4.54 -17.68
N ILE A 52 -1.84 4.29 -16.41
CA ILE A 52 -3.20 4.35 -15.88
C ILE A 52 -3.26 5.26 -14.65
N ASN A 53 -4.25 6.14 -14.59
CA ASN A 53 -4.47 6.97 -13.42
C ASN A 53 -5.30 6.22 -12.37
N PHE A 54 -4.88 6.30 -11.11
CA PHE A 54 -5.58 5.67 -10.00
C PHE A 54 -5.29 6.39 -8.67
N SER A 55 -6.17 6.20 -7.69
CA SER A 55 -5.90 6.46 -6.28
C SER A 55 -5.60 5.15 -5.57
N LYS A 56 -4.72 5.17 -4.56
CA LYS A 56 -4.38 3.96 -3.78
C LYS A 56 -4.36 4.23 -2.29
N ALA A 57 -4.59 3.18 -1.51
CA ALA A 57 -4.35 3.12 -0.09
C ALA A 57 -3.73 1.79 0.29
N PHE A 58 -2.92 1.77 1.35
CA PHE A 58 -2.34 0.56 1.92
C PHE A 58 -2.93 0.34 3.32
N VAL A 59 -3.49 -0.84 3.57
CA VAL A 59 -4.10 -1.20 4.85
C VAL A 59 -4.04 -2.72 5.02
N ASP A 60 -3.77 -3.19 6.23
CA ASP A 60 -3.86 -4.61 6.56
C ASP A 60 -5.33 -5.00 6.71
N LEU A 61 -5.90 -5.65 5.68
CA LEU A 61 -7.32 -6.00 5.66
C LEU A 61 -7.60 -7.33 6.35
N ASN A 62 -6.63 -8.23 6.46
CA ASN A 62 -6.81 -9.57 7.01
C ASN A 62 -5.97 -9.87 8.26
N GLU A 63 -5.38 -8.82 8.85
CA GLU A 63 -4.60 -8.86 10.09
C GLU A 63 -3.38 -9.78 10.03
N ASN A 64 -2.79 -9.96 8.85
CA ASN A 64 -1.61 -10.79 8.67
C ASN A 64 -0.28 -10.01 8.76
N HIS A 65 -0.35 -8.75 9.21
CA HIS A 65 0.74 -7.78 9.33
C HIS A 65 1.37 -7.38 7.99
N LYS A 66 0.65 -7.54 6.88
CA LYS A 66 1.07 -7.09 5.55
C LYS A 66 -0.03 -6.20 4.99
N ASN A 67 0.35 -4.97 4.64
CA ASN A 67 -0.61 -4.05 4.08
C ASN A 67 -1.01 -4.49 2.66
N ASP A 68 -2.27 -4.83 2.51
CA ASP A 68 -2.98 -5.00 1.25
C ASP A 68 -3.15 -3.65 0.56
N ALA A 69 -3.53 -3.68 -0.71
CA ALA A 69 -3.72 -2.47 -1.50
C ALA A 69 -5.16 -2.34 -1.98
N ILE A 70 -5.74 -1.17 -1.75
CA ILE A 70 -7.00 -0.75 -2.36
C ILE A 70 -6.67 0.26 -3.45
N VAL A 71 -7.23 0.06 -4.64
CA VAL A 71 -6.93 0.86 -5.84
C VAL A 71 -8.23 1.27 -6.52
N LEU A 72 -8.51 2.57 -6.58
CA LEU A 72 -9.63 3.13 -7.34
C LEU A 72 -9.12 3.69 -8.66
N LEU A 73 -9.47 3.04 -9.77
CA LEU A 73 -9.08 3.49 -11.11
C LEU A 73 -9.79 4.79 -11.47
N ARG A 74 -9.14 5.67 -12.23
CA ARG A 74 -9.64 7.03 -12.54
C ARG A 74 -9.82 7.30 -14.03
N ASP A 75 -9.26 6.47 -14.90
CA ASP A 75 -9.37 6.68 -16.34
C ASP A 75 -10.76 6.36 -16.87
N ARG A 76 -11.14 7.04 -17.96
CA ARG A 76 -12.49 6.96 -18.56
C ARG A 76 -12.95 5.54 -18.87
N ASN A 77 -12.06 4.65 -19.30
CA ASN A 77 -12.41 3.27 -19.62
C ASN A 77 -12.77 2.43 -18.38
N TRP A 78 -12.45 2.91 -17.18
CA TRP A 78 -12.72 2.25 -15.90
C TRP A 78 -13.80 2.93 -15.09
N CYS A 79 -14.38 4.00 -15.63
CA CYS A 79 -15.35 4.87 -14.96
C CYS A 79 -16.59 5.09 -15.83
N GLY A 80 -17.76 5.04 -15.20
CA GLY A 80 -19.04 5.39 -15.81
C GLY A 80 -19.84 6.34 -14.93
N SER A 81 -21.13 6.52 -15.28
CA SER A 81 -22.01 7.45 -14.55
C SER A 81 -22.27 7.05 -13.10
N GLY A 82 -22.14 5.77 -12.77
CA GLY A 82 -22.35 5.26 -11.42
C GLY A 82 -21.09 5.20 -10.55
N GLY A 83 -19.91 5.46 -11.13
CA GLY A 83 -18.62 5.36 -10.43
C GLY A 83 -17.56 4.66 -11.27
N CYS A 84 -16.42 4.41 -10.65
CA CYS A 84 -15.24 3.77 -11.19
C CYS A 84 -15.03 2.35 -10.66
N THR A 85 -14.03 1.69 -11.23
CA THR A 85 -13.59 0.34 -10.84
C THR A 85 -12.69 0.40 -9.62
N LEU A 86 -13.05 -0.36 -8.58
CA LEU A 86 -12.26 -0.61 -7.38
C LEU A 86 -11.60 -1.97 -7.48
N LEU A 87 -10.31 -2.03 -7.22
CA LEU A 87 -9.52 -3.25 -7.11
C LEU A 87 -9.00 -3.39 -5.69
N ILE A 88 -9.03 -4.62 -5.19
CA ILE A 88 -8.47 -4.98 -3.89
C ILE A 88 -7.45 -6.09 -4.11
N PHE A 89 -6.22 -5.82 -3.69
CA PHE A 89 -5.10 -6.73 -3.83
C PHE A 89 -4.60 -7.19 -2.47
N GLU A 90 -4.46 -8.49 -2.30
CA GLU A 90 -3.78 -9.10 -1.16
C GLU A 90 -2.27 -8.98 -1.31
N LYS A 91 -1.57 -8.58 -0.24
CA LYS A 91 -0.11 -8.59 -0.19
C LYS A 91 0.43 -9.99 0.06
N GLN A 92 1.00 -10.59 -0.99
CA GLN A 92 1.64 -11.91 -0.92
C GLN A 92 3.14 -11.82 -1.18
N HIS A 93 3.96 -11.99 -0.14
CA HIS A 93 5.42 -11.87 -0.22
C HIS A 93 5.84 -10.56 -0.94
N ARG A 94 6.48 -10.67 -2.11
CA ARG A 94 6.95 -9.52 -2.91
C ARG A 94 5.97 -9.06 -3.98
N LYS A 95 4.77 -9.64 -4.07
CA LYS A 95 3.75 -9.32 -5.09
C LYS A 95 2.40 -8.94 -4.47
N TYR A 96 1.53 -8.39 -5.30
CA TYR A 96 0.13 -8.13 -5.00
C TYR A 96 -0.74 -9.05 -5.84
N LYS A 97 -1.61 -9.83 -5.20
CA LYS A 97 -2.56 -10.73 -5.87
C LYS A 97 -3.93 -10.08 -5.87
N LEU A 98 -4.55 -9.94 -7.03
CA LEU A 98 -5.93 -9.44 -7.09
C LEU A 98 -6.86 -10.45 -6.41
N ILE A 99 -7.66 -9.98 -5.44
CA ILE A 99 -8.67 -10.80 -4.76
C ILE A 99 -10.08 -10.31 -4.99
N SER A 100 -10.26 -9.04 -5.38
CA SER A 100 -11.59 -8.51 -5.68
C SER A 100 -11.53 -7.39 -6.70
N GLN A 101 -12.55 -7.36 -7.54
CA GLN A 101 -12.85 -6.28 -8.48
C GLN A 101 -14.32 -5.90 -8.30
N SER A 102 -14.57 -4.60 -8.20
CA SER A 102 -15.91 -4.06 -8.09
C SER A 102 -16.09 -2.88 -9.05
N THR A 103 -17.27 -2.76 -9.65
CA THR A 103 -17.61 -1.61 -10.49
C THR A 103 -18.51 -0.64 -9.72
N VAL A 104 -18.78 0.55 -10.28
CA VAL A 104 -19.79 1.49 -9.74
C VAL A 104 -19.45 2.01 -8.34
N THR A 105 -18.14 2.10 -8.03
CA THR A 105 -17.61 2.62 -6.75
C THR A 105 -17.06 4.02 -6.91
N ASP A 106 -17.03 4.84 -5.86
CA ASP A 106 -16.34 6.13 -5.90
C ASP A 106 -15.74 6.46 -4.52
N ALA A 107 -14.88 7.47 -4.49
CA ALA A 107 -14.44 8.03 -3.22
C ALA A 107 -15.60 8.79 -2.53
N PRO A 108 -15.66 8.79 -1.18
CA PRO A 108 -14.67 8.21 -0.27
C PRO A 108 -14.88 6.71 0.02
N ILE A 109 -13.79 6.05 0.42
CA ILE A 109 -13.76 4.64 0.80
C ILE A 109 -13.11 4.52 2.18
N TYR A 110 -13.73 3.76 3.08
CA TYR A 110 -13.29 3.59 4.45
C TYR A 110 -13.08 2.12 4.82
N ALA A 111 -12.09 1.84 5.68
CA ALA A 111 -12.01 0.60 6.44
C ALA A 111 -12.85 0.71 7.70
N LEU A 112 -13.68 -0.30 7.94
CA LEU A 112 -14.49 -0.42 9.16
C LEU A 112 -13.75 -1.23 10.24
N ASN A 113 -14.24 -1.13 11.47
CA ASN A 113 -13.76 -1.93 12.61
C ASN A 113 -14.44 -3.31 12.71
N THR A 114 -15.27 -3.67 11.72
CA THR A 114 -15.92 -4.98 11.62
C THR A 114 -15.22 -5.86 10.59
N TYR A 115 -15.38 -7.17 10.71
CA TYR A 115 -14.74 -8.16 9.84
C TYR A 115 -15.75 -9.23 9.44
N HIS A 116 -15.61 -9.76 8.23
CA HIS A 116 -16.29 -10.97 7.78
C HIS A 116 -15.29 -11.89 7.11
N GLN A 117 -15.36 -13.18 7.42
CA GLN A 117 -14.49 -14.20 6.84
C GLN A 117 -12.98 -13.88 6.96
N GLY A 118 -12.59 -13.23 8.07
CA GLY A 118 -11.19 -12.86 8.35
C GLY A 118 -10.71 -11.59 7.65
N TRP A 119 -11.58 -10.85 6.96
CA TRP A 119 -11.23 -9.60 6.27
C TRP A 119 -12.07 -8.42 6.78
N ARG A 120 -11.45 -7.24 6.90
CA ARG A 120 -12.11 -5.99 7.31
C ARG A 120 -13.24 -5.64 6.34
N ASP A 121 -14.37 -5.25 6.89
CA ASP A 121 -15.43 -4.67 6.07
C ASP A 121 -15.01 -3.29 5.56
N LEU A 122 -15.52 -2.92 4.39
CA LEU A 122 -15.33 -1.60 3.81
C LEU A 122 -16.67 -0.85 3.74
N ALA A 123 -16.66 0.45 4.00
CA ALA A 123 -17.74 1.33 3.55
C ALA A 123 -17.32 1.95 2.22
N VAL A 124 -18.08 1.63 1.17
CA VAL A 124 -17.80 2.04 -0.21
C VAL A 124 -18.91 2.96 -0.67
N TYR A 125 -18.56 4.16 -1.12
CA TYR A 125 -19.50 5.11 -1.69
C TYR A 125 -19.84 4.73 -3.15
N SER A 126 -21.10 4.92 -3.53
CA SER A 126 -21.57 4.81 -4.90
C SER A 126 -22.46 6.02 -5.23
N ARG A 127 -22.13 6.75 -6.31
CA ARG A 127 -22.69 8.09 -6.62
C ARG A 127 -24.21 8.18 -6.57
N LYS A 128 -24.92 7.14 -7.00
CA LYS A 128 -26.39 7.13 -7.11
C LYS A 128 -27.08 6.40 -5.96
N ARG A 129 -26.35 6.01 -4.91
CA ARG A 129 -26.85 5.19 -3.81
C ARG A 129 -26.41 5.63 -2.42
N GLY A 130 -25.23 6.21 -2.29
CA GLY A 130 -24.61 6.46 -1.00
C GLY A 130 -23.68 5.32 -0.59
N PHE A 131 -23.40 5.22 0.71
CA PHE A 131 -22.52 4.19 1.26
C PHE A 131 -23.20 2.83 1.32
N VAL A 132 -22.45 1.80 0.94
CA VAL A 132 -22.81 0.39 1.14
C VAL A 132 -21.68 -0.32 1.89
N ARG A 133 -22.03 -1.39 2.60
CA ARG A 133 -21.04 -2.21 3.30
C ARG A 133 -20.58 -3.35 2.42
N PHE A 134 -19.29 -3.37 2.12
CA PHE A 134 -18.60 -4.47 1.47
C PHE A 134 -18.12 -5.45 2.54
N LYS A 135 -18.72 -6.64 2.55
CA LYS A 135 -18.31 -7.77 3.40
C LYS A 135 -17.60 -8.79 2.53
N TYR A 136 -16.47 -9.32 3.00
CA TYR A 136 -15.79 -10.40 2.29
C TYR A 136 -16.57 -11.70 2.44
N ASP A 137 -16.82 -12.39 1.33
CA ASP A 137 -17.65 -13.62 1.29
C ASP A 137 -16.83 -14.92 1.47
N GLY A 138 -15.53 -14.80 1.73
CA GLY A 138 -14.58 -15.91 1.79
C GLY A 138 -13.80 -16.11 0.47
N GLN A 139 -14.20 -15.44 -0.60
CA GLN A 139 -13.50 -15.44 -1.89
C GLN A 139 -13.19 -14.02 -2.37
N ARG A 140 -14.12 -13.08 -2.23
CA ARG A 140 -14.01 -11.70 -2.72
C ARG A 140 -14.95 -10.75 -1.96
N TYR A 141 -14.76 -9.45 -2.21
CA TYR A 141 -15.78 -8.46 -1.86
C TYR A 141 -16.87 -8.40 -2.96
N PRO A 142 -18.01 -7.75 -2.70
CA PRO A 142 -19.09 -7.62 -3.68
C PRO A 142 -18.62 -6.96 -4.97
N SER A 143 -19.01 -7.49 -6.13
CA SER A 143 -18.59 -6.99 -7.45
C SER A 143 -19.34 -5.73 -7.90
N ASN A 144 -20.45 -5.40 -7.26
CA ASN A 144 -21.26 -4.23 -7.59
C ASN A 144 -21.98 -3.71 -6.34
N PRO A 145 -21.75 -2.46 -5.89
CA PRO A 145 -22.48 -1.86 -4.77
C PRO A 145 -23.98 -1.66 -5.06
N SER A 146 -24.41 -1.68 -6.33
CA SER A 146 -25.79 -1.36 -6.71
C SER A 146 -26.84 -2.36 -6.27
N ILE A 147 -26.41 -3.56 -5.89
CA ILE A 147 -27.27 -4.64 -5.40
C ILE A 147 -27.24 -4.77 -3.87
N LEU A 148 -26.46 -3.94 -3.18
CA LEU A 148 -26.32 -3.98 -1.73
C LEU A 148 -27.26 -2.98 -1.04
N ASN A 149 -27.59 -3.29 0.22
CA ASN A 149 -28.31 -2.37 1.09
C ASN A 149 -27.42 -1.21 1.50
N ILE A 150 -27.99 -0.01 1.49
CA ILE A 150 -27.31 1.21 1.91
C ILE A 150 -27.08 1.20 3.44
N ILE A 151 -25.98 1.80 3.86
CA ILE A 151 -25.74 2.12 5.27
C ILE A 151 -26.52 3.40 5.57
N GLN A 152 -27.66 3.28 6.25
CA GLN A 152 -28.58 4.41 6.48
C GLN A 152 -27.96 5.54 7.32
N GLN A 153 -27.08 5.20 8.27
CA GLN A 153 -26.42 6.15 9.18
C GLN A 153 -24.95 5.78 9.28
N PHE A 154 -24.16 6.16 8.28
CA PHE A 154 -22.72 5.94 8.31
C PHE A 154 -22.03 7.12 9.03
N ASP A 155 -21.43 6.86 10.20
CA ASP A 155 -20.58 7.81 10.90
C ASP A 155 -19.13 7.65 10.43
N GLU A 156 -18.68 8.53 9.55
CA GLU A 156 -17.33 8.48 8.97
C GLU A 156 -16.23 8.56 10.04
N ARG A 157 -16.49 9.19 11.19
CA ARG A 157 -15.55 9.32 12.31
C ARG A 157 -15.27 7.99 13.02
N SER A 158 -16.13 7.00 12.83
CA SER A 158 -15.97 5.66 13.39
C SER A 158 -15.11 4.74 12.51
N ALA A 159 -14.65 5.22 11.35
CA ALA A 159 -13.96 4.45 10.34
C ALA A 159 -12.64 5.12 9.91
N THR A 160 -11.74 4.35 9.29
CA THR A 160 -10.48 4.87 8.77
C THR A 160 -10.64 5.23 7.30
N LEU A 161 -10.43 6.50 6.93
CA LEU A 161 -10.44 6.93 5.53
C LEU A 161 -9.25 6.30 4.79
N LEU A 162 -9.53 5.66 3.65
CA LEU A 162 -8.52 5.02 2.81
C LEU A 162 -8.30 5.83 1.52
N ILE A 163 -9.37 6.10 0.78
CA ILE A 163 -9.33 6.87 -0.47
C ILE A 163 -10.37 7.98 -0.37
N GLY A 164 -9.95 9.23 -0.56
CA GLY A 164 -10.80 10.42 -0.45
C GLY A 164 -9.98 11.62 0.04
N GLN A 165 -10.59 12.80 0.04
CA GLN A 165 -10.08 14.01 0.68
C GLN A 165 -11.08 14.48 1.72
#